data_AF-A0A2V2QCB0-F1
#
_entry.id   AF-A0A2V2QCB0-F1
#
_cell.length_a   1.000
_cell.length_b   1.000
_cell.length_c   1.000
_cell.angle_alpha   90.00
_cell.angle_beta   90.00
_cell.angle_gamma   90.00
#
_symmetry.space_group_name_H-M   'P 1'
#
loop_
_entity.id
_entity.type
_entity.pdbx_description
1 polymer ?
#
loop_
_entity_poly.entity_id
_entity_poly.type
_entity_poly.pdbx_seq_one_letter_code
_entity_poly.pdbx_strand_id
1 'polypeptide(L)'
;MTAAPVPPGGQRAWYPERWTLDGPEPYAVPLPLNQPEEPDAQVVPLADGRVLIRRRVADRQMFSLLYPTGPATGELALGAVECERMVLLPPSPDGRSVYGLTAGDHSSLLWLVAGGSFGPELVAEVPGHCSGGVWLDRAGRMLALDRRPAGGGPVKAVAVDLERNGEVTPLLQIAPASDDRLLLADPDSGLLLIRSNAPGHDRLGWGVLGSCLPVRFPECLRPADGAVTPFAVQPGQMLMPESCAVALRVDGPAGSWVGIWRPQGRRLHQFAAPEGWSAGAGFWSRDGVLHLPYATPSTPCGVALLDAPGDEEPP
;
A
#
# COMPACT_ATOMS: atom_id res chain seq x y z
N MET A 1 12.96 3.28 5.08
CA MET A 1 13.69 4.29 5.87
C MET A 1 14.38 3.57 6.99
N THR A 2 15.71 3.71 7.11
CA THR A 2 16.51 2.98 8.09
C THR A 2 17.22 4.01 8.98
N ALA A 3 17.24 3.76 10.29
CA ALA A 3 17.99 4.59 11.21
C ALA A 3 19.48 4.20 11.18
N ALA A 4 20.37 5.19 11.08
CA ALA A 4 21.79 4.98 11.20
C ALA A 4 22.17 4.49 12.62
N PRO A 5 23.24 3.67 12.74
CA PRO A 5 23.83 3.36 14.03
C PRO A 5 24.17 4.67 14.77
N VAL A 6 23.69 4.80 16.00
CA VAL A 6 23.87 6.02 16.81
C VAL A 6 25.06 5.83 17.74
N PRO A 7 26.12 6.65 17.67
CA PRO A 7 27.15 6.67 18.70
C PRO A 7 26.57 7.20 20.02
N PRO A 8 27.15 6.86 21.20
CA PRO A 8 26.63 7.30 22.48
C PRO A 8 26.48 8.84 22.55
N GLY A 9 25.26 9.34 22.75
CA GLY A 9 24.95 10.77 22.79
C GLY A 9 24.65 11.44 21.44
N GLY A 10 24.67 10.68 20.33
CA GLY A 10 24.30 11.18 19.00
C GLY A 10 22.78 11.22 18.79
N GLN A 11 22.33 12.08 17.87
CA GLN A 11 20.95 12.03 17.37
C GLN A 11 20.77 10.89 16.36
N ARG A 12 19.56 10.31 16.34
CA ARG A 12 19.18 9.26 15.40
C ARG A 12 19.01 9.87 14.01
N ALA A 13 19.94 9.57 13.12
CA ALA A 13 19.86 9.96 11.71
C ALA A 13 19.08 8.92 10.91
N TRP A 14 18.24 9.34 9.97
CA TRP A 14 17.55 8.43 9.05
C TRP A 14 18.12 8.56 7.64
N TYR A 15 18.16 7.46 6.90
CA TYR A 15 18.47 7.48 5.48
C TYR A 15 17.59 6.46 4.72
N PRO A 16 17.31 6.71 3.44
CA PRO A 16 16.58 5.76 2.60
C PRO A 16 17.45 4.55 2.30
N GLU A 17 16.84 3.39 2.21
CA GLU A 17 17.52 2.15 1.86
C GLU A 17 16.65 1.43 0.83
N ARG A 18 17.29 0.93 -0.23
CA ARG A 18 16.62 0.19 -1.29
C ARG A 18 16.87 -1.30 -1.09
N TRP A 19 15.80 -2.04 -0.91
CA TRP A 19 15.83 -3.48 -0.71
C TRP A 19 15.53 -4.20 -2.02
N THR A 20 16.31 -5.22 -2.35
CA THR A 20 16.04 -6.16 -3.45
C THR A 20 15.83 -7.53 -2.83
N LEU A 21 14.64 -8.11 -3.03
CA LEU A 21 14.14 -9.24 -2.23
C LEU A 21 13.73 -10.46 -3.05
N ASP A 22 13.65 -10.30 -4.37
CA ASP A 22 13.26 -11.31 -5.35
C ASP A 22 14.46 -12.01 -6.00
N GLY A 23 15.68 -11.65 -5.59
CA GLY A 23 16.93 -12.30 -6.00
C GLY A 23 17.29 -13.54 -5.16
N PRO A 24 18.31 -14.30 -5.58
CA PRO A 24 18.77 -15.49 -4.86
C PRO A 24 19.29 -15.18 -3.44
N GLU A 25 19.86 -13.99 -3.26
CA GLU A 25 20.25 -13.45 -1.97
C GLU A 25 19.63 -12.06 -1.79
N PRO A 26 18.84 -11.81 -0.73
CA PRO A 26 18.31 -10.49 -0.47
C PRO A 26 19.44 -9.55 -0.08
N TYR A 27 19.37 -8.33 -0.58
CA TYR A 27 20.35 -7.31 -0.23
C TYR A 27 19.71 -5.93 -0.18
N ALA A 28 20.36 -5.06 0.57
CA ALA A 28 19.93 -3.68 0.73
C ALA A 28 21.07 -2.72 0.36
N VAL A 29 20.71 -1.64 -0.34
CA VAL A 29 21.63 -0.59 -0.75
C VAL A 29 21.25 0.68 0.01
N PRO A 30 22.12 1.19 0.91
CA PRO A 30 21.87 2.45 1.59
C PRO A 30 21.96 3.60 0.56
N LEU A 31 21.08 4.58 0.69
CA LEU A 31 21.03 5.78 -0.16
C LEU A 31 21.21 7.05 0.68
N PRO A 32 22.33 7.20 1.42
CA PRO A 32 22.57 8.38 2.24
C PRO A 32 22.83 9.61 1.37
N LEU A 33 22.32 10.74 1.80
CA LEU A 33 22.66 12.06 1.25
C LEU A 33 23.56 12.82 2.23
N ASN A 34 23.87 14.08 1.91
CA ASN A 34 24.74 14.94 2.73
C ASN A 34 24.11 15.35 4.07
N GLN A 35 22.83 15.03 4.30
CA GLN A 35 22.10 15.31 5.53
C GLN A 35 21.20 14.13 5.88
N PRO A 36 20.90 13.92 7.17
CA PRO A 36 19.90 12.94 7.58
C PRO A 36 18.51 13.33 7.07
N GLU A 37 17.67 12.33 6.88
CA GLU A 37 16.26 12.52 6.60
C GLU A 37 15.44 12.64 7.89
N GLU A 38 14.32 13.32 7.77
CA GLU A 38 13.32 13.39 8.83
C GLU A 38 12.51 12.08 8.91
N PRO A 39 12.02 11.70 10.10
CA PRO A 39 11.24 10.47 10.28
C PRO A 39 9.92 10.42 9.48
N ASP A 40 9.39 11.59 9.07
CA ASP A 40 8.15 11.72 8.30
C ASP A 40 8.37 11.73 6.77
N ALA A 41 9.62 11.61 6.32
CA ALA A 41 9.95 11.39 4.92
C ALA A 41 9.35 10.07 4.43
N GLN A 42 8.71 10.11 3.27
CA GLN A 42 8.10 8.93 2.65
C GLN A 42 8.91 8.49 1.45
N VAL A 43 9.05 7.18 1.27
CA VAL A 43 9.80 6.60 0.15
C VAL A 43 8.94 5.65 -0.66
N VAL A 44 9.10 5.68 -1.98
CA VAL A 44 8.39 4.79 -2.91
C VAL A 44 9.42 4.19 -3.87
N PRO A 45 9.58 2.85 -3.91
CA PRO A 45 10.48 2.20 -4.86
C PRO A 45 9.91 2.24 -6.27
N LEU A 46 10.78 2.44 -7.26
CA LEU A 46 10.47 2.32 -8.69
C LEU A 46 11.11 1.06 -9.28
N ALA A 47 10.51 0.52 -10.33
CA ALA A 47 10.94 -0.70 -11.01
C ALA A 47 12.29 -0.57 -11.71
N ASP A 48 12.74 0.66 -11.99
CA ASP A 48 14.07 0.93 -12.55
C ASP A 48 15.18 1.01 -11.48
N GLY A 49 14.85 0.71 -10.22
CA GLY A 49 15.80 0.71 -9.11
C GLY A 49 16.03 2.08 -8.47
N ARG A 50 15.33 3.13 -8.92
CA ARG A 50 15.31 4.42 -8.23
C ARG A 50 14.32 4.40 -7.07
N VAL A 51 14.48 5.34 -6.14
CA VAL A 51 13.57 5.53 -5.00
C VAL A 51 13.09 6.98 -5.02
N LEU A 52 11.78 7.20 -5.14
CA LEU A 52 11.20 8.51 -4.86
C LEU A 52 11.29 8.76 -3.36
N ILE A 53 11.75 9.94 -2.97
CA ILE A 53 11.61 10.46 -1.62
C ILE A 53 10.74 11.72 -1.63
N ARG A 54 9.76 11.76 -0.72
CA ARG A 54 8.96 12.94 -0.40
C ARG A 54 9.41 13.50 0.94
N ARG A 55 9.73 14.79 0.96
CA ARG A 55 10.09 15.55 2.17
C ARG A 55 9.12 16.69 2.41
N ARG A 56 8.82 16.97 3.67
CA ARG A 56 8.13 18.20 4.06
C ARG A 56 9.16 19.30 4.30
N VAL A 57 9.06 20.41 3.58
CA VAL A 57 9.92 21.58 3.78
C VAL A 57 9.01 22.79 3.93
N ALA A 58 8.92 23.32 5.15
CA ALA A 58 7.93 24.35 5.53
C ALA A 58 6.49 23.93 5.17
N ASP A 59 5.87 24.62 4.22
CA ASP A 59 4.51 24.43 3.70
C ASP A 59 4.48 23.69 2.35
N ARG A 60 5.61 23.10 1.94
CA ARG A 60 5.76 22.40 0.66
C ARG A 60 6.10 20.94 0.84
N GLN A 61 5.65 20.13 -0.11
CA GLN A 61 6.05 18.74 -0.28
C GLN A 61 7.06 18.69 -1.43
N MET A 62 8.32 18.39 -1.11
CA MET A 62 9.43 18.30 -2.06
C MET A 62 9.62 16.85 -2.51
N PHE A 63 9.93 16.65 -3.79
CA PHE A 63 10.14 15.34 -4.39
C PHE A 63 11.50 15.24 -5.06
N SER A 64 12.19 14.12 -4.81
CA SER A 64 13.45 13.78 -5.47
C SER A 64 13.52 12.29 -5.80
N LEU A 65 14.23 11.92 -6.86
CA LEU A 65 14.62 10.54 -7.13
C LEU A 65 16.03 10.28 -6.62
N LEU A 66 16.17 9.25 -5.81
CA LEU A 66 17.43 8.75 -5.30
C LEU A 66 17.87 7.53 -6.10
N TYR A 67 19.16 7.47 -6.42
CA TYR A 67 19.72 6.36 -7.17
C TYR A 67 21.19 6.12 -6.78
N PRO A 68 21.67 4.87 -6.80
CA PRO A 68 23.05 4.58 -6.47
C PRO A 68 24.00 5.13 -7.52
N THR A 69 25.08 5.80 -7.09
CA THR A 69 26.17 6.31 -7.94
C THR A 69 27.52 5.82 -7.41
N GLY A 70 27.70 4.50 -7.38
CA GLY A 70 28.88 3.88 -6.78
C GLY A 70 28.84 3.99 -5.25
N PRO A 71 29.84 4.59 -4.58
CA PRO A 71 29.83 4.76 -3.12
C PRO A 71 28.90 5.89 -2.65
N ALA A 72 28.35 6.68 -3.57
CA ALA A 72 27.49 7.82 -3.28
C ALA A 72 26.04 7.58 -3.72
N THR A 73 25.17 8.51 -3.34
CA THR A 73 23.78 8.59 -3.79
C THR A 73 23.64 9.77 -4.72
N GLY A 74 23.13 9.54 -5.93
CA GLY A 74 22.65 10.60 -6.80
C GLY A 74 21.26 11.04 -6.38
N GLU A 75 21.01 12.34 -6.43
CA GLU A 75 19.69 12.94 -6.20
C GLU A 75 19.27 13.75 -7.42
N LEU A 76 18.07 13.47 -7.94
CA LEU A 76 17.43 14.26 -8.99
C LEU A 76 16.18 14.91 -8.41
N ALA A 77 16.22 16.22 -8.19
CA ALA A 77 15.06 16.98 -7.75
C ALA A 77 13.98 16.99 -8.84
N LEU A 78 12.75 16.64 -8.46
CA LEU A 78 11.59 16.67 -9.36
C LEU A 78 10.80 17.97 -9.19
N GLY A 79 10.81 18.58 -8.00
CA GLY A 79 10.09 19.82 -7.73
C GLY A 79 9.27 19.72 -6.45
N ALA A 80 8.22 20.53 -6.34
CA ALA A 80 7.44 20.66 -5.13
C ALA A 80 5.95 20.88 -5.41
N VAL A 81 5.11 20.50 -4.45
CA VAL A 81 3.70 20.90 -4.38
C VAL A 81 3.50 21.74 -3.12
N GLU A 82 2.88 22.92 -3.26
CA GLU A 82 2.51 23.77 -2.12
C GLU A 82 1.26 23.19 -1.44
N CYS A 83 1.47 22.45 -0.36
CA CYS A 83 0.39 21.91 0.47
C CYS A 83 0.93 21.46 1.83
N GLU A 84 0.12 21.62 2.87
CA GLU A 84 0.51 21.22 4.23
C GLU A 84 0.70 19.70 4.35
N ARG A 85 -0.17 18.93 3.69
CA ARG A 85 -0.21 17.47 3.78
C ARG A 85 -0.52 16.84 2.43
N MET A 86 0.21 15.78 2.13
CA MET A 86 -0.04 14.90 1.00
C MET A 86 -0.06 13.44 1.48
N VAL A 87 -0.86 12.61 0.82
CA VAL A 87 -0.83 11.15 0.96
C VAL A 87 -0.34 10.57 -0.36
N LEU A 88 0.79 9.86 -0.34
CA LEU A 88 1.22 9.10 -1.52
C LEU A 88 0.32 7.88 -1.70
N LEU A 89 -0.05 7.60 -2.94
CA LEU A 89 -0.78 6.40 -3.32
C LEU A 89 0.18 5.22 -3.46
N PRO A 90 -0.33 3.97 -3.41
CA PRO A 90 0.47 2.79 -3.72
C PRO A 90 1.20 2.94 -5.07
N PRO A 91 2.40 2.34 -5.23
CA PRO A 91 3.14 2.37 -6.48
C PRO A 91 2.24 2.05 -7.68
N SER A 92 2.36 2.83 -8.75
CA SER A 92 1.62 2.56 -9.99
C SER A 92 2.02 1.18 -10.54
N PRO A 93 1.08 0.40 -11.12
CA PRO A 93 1.37 -0.87 -11.78
C PRO A 93 2.41 -0.78 -12.90
N ASP A 94 2.60 0.40 -13.49
CA ASP A 94 3.65 0.65 -14.49
C ASP A 94 5.08 0.63 -13.91
N GLY A 95 5.21 0.65 -12.58
CA GLY A 95 6.46 0.65 -11.83
C GLY A 95 7.29 1.93 -11.95
N ARG A 96 6.77 2.99 -12.56
CA ARG A 96 7.51 4.22 -12.89
C ARG A 96 6.82 5.48 -12.39
N SER A 97 5.50 5.44 -12.29
CA SER A 97 4.69 6.57 -11.89
C SER A 97 4.36 6.51 -10.41
N VAL A 98 4.36 7.67 -9.76
CA VAL A 98 3.90 7.81 -8.37
C VAL A 98 2.90 8.94 -8.31
N TYR A 99 1.79 8.68 -7.65
CA TYR A 99 0.71 9.63 -7.48
C TYR A 99 0.55 10.02 -6.02
N GLY A 100 0.03 11.23 -5.79
CA GLY A 100 -0.26 11.75 -4.46
C GLY A 100 -1.59 12.50 -4.42
N LEU A 101 -2.25 12.44 -3.26
CA LEU A 101 -3.47 13.18 -2.98
C LEU A 101 -3.20 14.34 -2.03
N THR A 102 -3.71 15.52 -2.36
CA THR A 102 -3.80 16.65 -1.43
C THR A 102 -5.26 16.98 -1.18
N ALA A 103 -5.56 17.42 0.04
CA ALA A 103 -6.89 17.92 0.37
C ALA A 103 -7.03 19.39 -0.03
N GLY A 104 -8.13 19.74 -0.69
CA GLY A 104 -8.64 21.10 -0.81
C GLY A 104 -9.89 21.29 0.06
N ASP A 105 -10.51 22.47 -0.01
CA ASP A 105 -11.67 22.82 0.82
C ASP A 105 -12.91 21.96 0.53
N HIS A 106 -13.13 21.63 -0.75
CA HIS A 106 -14.30 20.88 -1.22
C HIS A 106 -13.96 19.74 -2.19
N SER A 107 -12.69 19.57 -2.49
CA SER A 107 -12.19 18.58 -3.46
C SER A 107 -10.85 18.03 -3.00
N SER A 108 -10.42 16.95 -3.64
CA SER A 108 -9.08 16.39 -3.51
C SER A 108 -8.39 16.50 -4.84
N LEU A 109 -7.13 16.94 -4.80
CA LEU A 109 -6.32 17.08 -5.99
C LEU A 109 -5.41 15.85 -6.11
N LEU A 110 -5.44 15.21 -7.28
CA LEU A 110 -4.60 14.09 -7.62
C LEU A 110 -3.43 14.58 -8.45
N TRP A 111 -2.22 14.30 -7.97
CA TRP A 111 -0.96 14.71 -8.58
C TRP A 111 -0.18 13.51 -9.08
N LEU A 112 0.41 13.62 -10.26
CA LEU A 112 1.52 12.76 -10.71
C LEU A 112 2.82 13.39 -10.21
N VAL A 113 3.44 12.82 -9.17
CA VAL A 113 4.63 13.41 -8.52
C VAL A 113 5.95 12.84 -9.05
N ALA A 114 5.90 11.71 -9.75
CA ALA A 114 7.02 11.12 -10.49
C ALA A 114 6.49 10.34 -11.69
N GLY A 115 7.26 10.31 -12.80
CA GLY A 115 6.86 9.67 -14.07
C GLY A 115 6.33 10.65 -15.13
N GLY A 116 6.07 11.90 -14.75
CA GLY A 116 5.69 12.99 -15.65
C GLY A 116 6.86 13.59 -16.45
N SER A 117 6.55 14.60 -17.25
CA SER A 117 7.52 15.29 -18.11
C SER A 117 8.30 16.38 -17.36
N PHE A 118 7.64 17.10 -16.44
CA PHE A 118 8.26 18.18 -15.70
C PHE A 118 7.70 18.28 -14.28
N GLY A 119 8.35 17.59 -13.34
CA GLY A 119 8.01 17.65 -11.92
C GLY A 119 6.59 17.20 -11.57
N PRO A 120 6.05 17.63 -10.42
CA PRO A 120 4.68 17.31 -10.03
C PRO A 120 3.63 17.95 -10.95
N GLU A 121 2.73 17.14 -11.49
CA GLU A 121 1.67 17.55 -12.42
C GLU A 121 0.28 17.28 -11.81
N LEU A 122 -0.62 18.25 -11.83
CA LEU A 122 -2.02 18.05 -11.41
C LEU A 122 -2.76 17.30 -12.52
N VAL A 123 -3.23 16.08 -12.23
CA VAL A 123 -3.86 15.20 -13.24
C VAL A 123 -5.38 15.11 -13.12
N ALA A 124 -5.95 15.34 -11.93
CA ALA A 124 -7.39 15.33 -11.72
C ALA A 124 -7.79 16.09 -10.45
N GLU A 125 -9.01 16.63 -10.46
CA GLU A 125 -9.70 17.13 -9.28
C GLU A 125 -10.92 16.26 -9.00
N VAL A 126 -10.97 15.68 -7.80
CA VAL A 126 -12.04 14.77 -7.37
C VAL A 126 -12.90 15.48 -6.33
N PRO A 127 -14.19 15.75 -6.60
CA PRO A 127 -15.06 16.41 -5.63
C PRO A 127 -15.20 15.61 -4.33
N GLY A 128 -15.01 16.25 -3.18
CA GLY A 128 -14.96 15.62 -1.86
C GLY A 128 -13.54 15.32 -1.36
N HIS A 129 -13.44 14.69 -0.19
CA HIS A 129 -12.17 14.40 0.48
C HIS A 129 -11.78 12.93 0.29
N CYS A 130 -10.66 12.69 -0.38
CA CYS A 130 -10.08 11.38 -0.64
C CYS A 130 -8.98 11.11 0.37
N SER A 131 -8.98 9.92 0.98
CA SER A 131 -8.04 9.56 2.07
C SER A 131 -6.99 8.52 1.69
N GLY A 132 -7.09 7.96 0.49
CA GLY A 132 -6.22 6.90 -0.03
C GLY A 132 -6.86 6.25 -1.24
N GLY A 133 -6.17 5.27 -1.82
CA GLY A 133 -6.67 4.56 -2.99
C GLY A 133 -5.86 3.34 -3.37
N VAL A 134 -6.42 2.54 -4.28
CA VAL A 134 -5.80 1.34 -4.83
C VAL A 134 -6.04 1.26 -6.34
N TRP A 135 -5.08 0.69 -7.06
CA TRP A 135 -5.17 0.51 -8.50
C TRP A 135 -6.12 -0.63 -8.86
N LEU A 136 -6.95 -0.42 -9.89
CA LEU A 136 -7.97 -1.39 -10.34
C LEU A 136 -7.57 -2.15 -11.61
N ASP A 137 -6.51 -1.71 -12.30
CA ASP A 137 -6.00 -2.35 -13.50
C ASP A 137 -4.47 -2.34 -13.53
N ARG A 138 -3.88 -3.09 -14.47
CA ARG A 138 -2.42 -3.13 -14.68
C ARG A 138 -1.88 -1.97 -15.53
N ALA A 139 -2.75 -1.23 -16.20
CA ALA A 139 -2.33 -0.12 -17.04
C ALA A 139 -2.00 1.14 -16.21
N GLY A 140 -2.40 1.17 -14.93
CA GLY A 140 -2.29 2.37 -14.10
C GLY A 140 -3.31 3.43 -14.52
N ARG A 141 -4.45 3.02 -15.10
CA ARG A 141 -5.49 3.94 -15.58
C ARG A 141 -6.60 4.14 -14.55
N MET A 142 -7.14 3.05 -14.04
CA MET A 142 -8.30 3.05 -13.15
C MET A 142 -7.84 3.02 -11.70
N LEU A 143 -8.26 4.01 -10.92
CA LEU A 143 -7.91 4.17 -9.51
C LEU A 143 -9.18 4.17 -8.66
N ALA A 144 -9.25 3.33 -7.64
CA ALA A 144 -10.26 3.45 -6.61
C ALA A 144 -9.81 4.43 -5.53
N LEU A 145 -10.66 5.37 -5.14
CA LEU A 145 -10.41 6.31 -4.05
C LEU A 145 -11.46 6.20 -2.95
N ASP A 146 -11.00 6.17 -1.70
CA ASP A 146 -11.84 6.27 -0.51
C ASP A 146 -12.28 7.73 -0.32
N ARG A 147 -13.51 8.05 -0.74
CA ARG A 147 -14.01 9.42 -0.85
C ARG A 147 -15.14 9.71 0.14
N ARG A 148 -14.97 10.76 0.92
CA ARG A 148 -16.06 11.44 1.62
C ARG A 148 -16.64 12.54 0.72
N PRO A 149 -17.96 12.59 0.47
CA PRO A 149 -18.56 13.64 -0.36
C PRO A 149 -18.33 15.05 0.20
N ALA A 150 -18.29 16.06 -0.68
CA ALA A 150 -18.05 17.46 -0.30
C ALA A 150 -19.12 18.01 0.67
N GLY A 151 -20.37 17.55 0.56
CA GLY A 151 -21.45 17.90 1.49
C GLY A 151 -21.44 17.14 2.83
N GLY A 152 -20.40 16.35 3.09
CA GLY A 152 -20.35 15.43 4.23
C GLY A 152 -21.04 14.09 3.95
N GLY A 153 -21.23 13.30 5.01
CA GLY A 153 -21.70 11.91 4.91
C GLY A 153 -20.57 10.88 5.03
N PRO A 154 -20.90 9.60 4.85
CA PRO A 154 -19.93 8.51 5.03
C PRO A 154 -18.98 8.39 3.84
N VAL A 155 -17.86 7.71 4.06
CA VAL A 155 -16.86 7.38 3.04
C VAL A 155 -17.41 6.29 2.11
N LYS A 156 -17.21 6.46 0.80
CA LYS A 156 -17.51 5.48 -0.24
C LYS A 156 -16.33 5.32 -1.18
N ALA A 157 -16.15 4.14 -1.77
CA ALA A 157 -15.18 3.97 -2.84
C ALA A 157 -15.77 4.47 -4.16
N VAL A 158 -15.00 5.29 -4.87
CA VAL A 158 -15.27 5.69 -6.26
C VAL A 158 -14.15 5.24 -7.17
N ALA A 159 -14.45 4.97 -8.43
CA ALA A 159 -13.46 4.76 -9.46
C ALA A 159 -13.19 6.09 -10.18
N VAL A 160 -11.91 6.37 -10.43
CA VAL A 160 -11.40 7.52 -11.16
C VAL A 160 -10.68 7.00 -12.39
N ASP A 161 -11.08 7.47 -13.57
CA ASP A 161 -10.47 7.12 -14.85
C ASP A 161 -9.48 8.22 -15.29
N LEU A 162 -8.18 7.93 -15.19
CA LEU A 162 -7.13 8.91 -15.50
C LEU A 162 -7.02 9.22 -17.00
N GLU A 163 -7.40 8.30 -17.89
CA GLU A 163 -7.42 8.55 -19.34
C GLU A 163 -8.61 9.42 -19.76
N ARG A 164 -9.60 9.57 -18.88
CA ARG A 164 -10.78 10.40 -19.10
C ARG A 164 -10.78 11.65 -18.22
N ASN A 165 -9.61 12.23 -18.02
CA ASN A 165 -9.43 13.48 -17.26
C ASN A 165 -10.01 13.38 -15.84
N GLY A 166 -9.84 12.22 -15.20
CA GLY A 166 -10.30 11.98 -13.84
C GLY A 166 -11.80 11.77 -13.70
N GLU A 167 -12.49 11.24 -14.73
CA GLU A 167 -13.93 10.92 -14.66
C GLU A 167 -14.22 10.04 -13.42
N VAL A 168 -15.16 10.47 -12.57
CA VAL A 168 -15.47 9.82 -11.30
C VAL A 168 -16.78 9.06 -11.40
N THR A 169 -16.75 7.76 -11.10
CA THR A 169 -17.93 6.89 -11.06
C THR A 169 -18.06 6.19 -9.70
N PRO A 170 -19.29 5.96 -9.20
CA PRO A 170 -19.48 5.14 -8.00
C PRO A 170 -18.91 3.74 -8.19
N LEU A 171 -18.17 3.22 -7.20
CA LEU A 171 -17.60 1.88 -7.24
C LEU A 171 -18.18 0.98 -6.16
N LEU A 172 -18.23 1.44 -4.90
CA LEU A 172 -18.68 0.64 -3.77
C LEU A 172 -19.57 1.44 -2.83
N GLN A 173 -20.78 0.93 -2.64
CA GLN A 173 -21.71 1.38 -1.60
C GLN A 173 -22.54 0.17 -1.13
N ILE A 174 -22.28 -0.30 0.09
CA ILE A 174 -22.96 -1.46 0.67
C ILE A 174 -24.25 -1.02 1.37
N ALA A 175 -24.20 0.02 2.20
CA ALA A 175 -25.37 0.64 2.81
C ALA A 175 -25.27 2.18 2.76
N PRO A 176 -26.39 2.93 2.70
CA PRO A 176 -26.32 4.39 2.58
C PRO A 176 -25.54 5.09 3.69
N ALA A 177 -25.63 4.57 4.92
CA ALA A 177 -25.00 5.17 6.11
C ALA A 177 -23.64 4.55 6.47
N SER A 178 -23.20 3.49 5.80
CA SER A 178 -21.93 2.83 6.14
C SER A 178 -20.73 3.57 5.59
N ASP A 179 -19.57 3.46 6.23
CA ASP A 179 -18.30 3.75 5.60
C ASP A 179 -17.86 2.50 4.83
N ASP A 180 -17.64 2.63 3.51
CA ASP A 180 -17.21 1.54 2.65
C ASP A 180 -15.89 1.93 1.97
N ARG A 181 -14.84 1.16 2.22
CA ARG A 181 -13.48 1.43 1.76
C ARG A 181 -12.92 0.24 1.00
N LEU A 182 -12.14 0.52 -0.05
CA LEU A 182 -11.43 -0.51 -0.78
C LEU A 182 -9.98 -0.57 -0.31
N LEU A 183 -9.58 -1.70 0.30
CA LEU A 183 -8.28 -1.87 0.94
C LEU A 183 -7.21 -2.44 0.01
N LEU A 184 -7.58 -3.41 -0.83
CA LEU A 184 -6.74 -3.97 -1.89
C LEU A 184 -7.62 -4.37 -3.07
N ALA A 185 -7.02 -4.36 -4.26
CA ALA A 185 -7.57 -4.95 -5.46
C ALA A 185 -6.46 -5.76 -6.15
N ASP A 186 -6.80 -6.95 -6.63
CA ASP A 186 -5.93 -7.72 -7.51
C ASP A 186 -6.53 -7.71 -8.92
N PRO A 187 -5.90 -7.01 -9.89
CA PRO A 187 -6.45 -6.90 -11.25
C PRO A 187 -6.38 -8.21 -12.04
N ASP A 188 -5.60 -9.20 -11.58
CA ASP A 188 -5.44 -10.49 -12.25
C ASP A 188 -6.66 -11.39 -12.03
N SER A 189 -7.08 -11.50 -10.77
CA SER A 189 -8.23 -12.32 -10.35
C SER A 189 -9.53 -11.53 -10.31
N GLY A 190 -9.45 -10.20 -10.21
CA GLY A 190 -10.59 -9.33 -9.90
C GLY A 190 -10.96 -9.30 -8.42
N LEU A 191 -10.17 -9.90 -7.53
CA LEU A 191 -10.45 -9.90 -6.09
C LEU A 191 -10.39 -8.49 -5.51
N LEU A 192 -11.42 -8.12 -4.75
CA LEU A 192 -11.49 -6.89 -3.97
C LEU A 192 -11.51 -7.21 -2.48
N LEU A 193 -10.66 -6.55 -1.68
CA LEU A 193 -10.70 -6.58 -0.22
C LEU A 193 -11.29 -5.27 0.28
N ILE A 194 -12.31 -5.37 1.12
CA ILE A 194 -13.17 -4.25 1.49
C ILE A 194 -13.22 -4.13 3.02
N ARG A 195 -13.25 -2.90 3.52
CA ARG A 195 -13.66 -2.63 4.91
C ARG A 195 -15.00 -1.91 4.90
N SER A 196 -15.95 -2.41 5.68
CA SER A 196 -17.24 -1.76 5.85
C SER A 196 -17.80 -1.93 7.24
N ASN A 197 -18.49 -0.91 7.73
CA ASN A 197 -19.29 -0.97 8.95
C ASN A 197 -20.79 -1.20 8.69
N ALA A 198 -21.21 -1.51 7.46
CA ALA A 198 -22.60 -1.85 7.14
C ALA A 198 -23.18 -2.98 8.03
N PRO A 199 -22.40 -3.99 8.47
CA PRO A 199 -22.85 -4.99 9.44
C PRO A 199 -22.98 -4.48 10.91
N GLY A 200 -22.85 -3.17 11.15
CA GLY A 200 -22.96 -2.51 12.46
C GLY A 200 -21.63 -2.24 13.17
N HIS A 201 -20.50 -2.69 12.62
CA HIS A 201 -19.13 -2.46 13.09
C HIS A 201 -18.17 -2.78 11.95
N ASP A 202 -16.94 -2.25 12.00
CA ASP A 202 -15.93 -2.50 10.99
C ASP A 202 -15.67 -3.99 10.78
N ARG A 203 -15.87 -4.45 9.55
CA ARG A 203 -15.56 -5.82 9.11
C ARG A 203 -14.78 -5.81 7.82
N LEU A 204 -13.89 -6.79 7.69
CA LEU A 204 -13.31 -7.14 6.41
C LEU A 204 -14.28 -8.00 5.61
N GLY A 205 -14.49 -7.62 4.37
CA GLY A 205 -15.21 -8.39 3.38
C GLY A 205 -14.45 -8.49 2.09
N TRP A 206 -14.99 -9.27 1.16
CA TRP A 206 -14.44 -9.41 -0.18
C TRP A 206 -15.53 -9.46 -1.24
N GLY A 207 -15.15 -9.06 -2.45
CA GLY A 207 -16.01 -9.09 -3.62
C GLY A 207 -15.18 -9.30 -4.89
N VAL A 208 -15.84 -9.20 -6.04
CA VAL A 208 -15.20 -9.35 -7.35
C VAL A 208 -15.48 -8.10 -8.17
N LEU A 209 -14.45 -7.50 -8.74
CA LEU A 209 -14.55 -6.30 -9.57
C LEU A 209 -15.52 -6.54 -10.74
N GLY A 210 -16.47 -5.62 -10.92
CA GLY A 210 -17.50 -5.72 -11.98
C GLY A 210 -18.61 -6.75 -11.71
N SER A 211 -18.57 -7.48 -10.59
CA SER A 211 -19.63 -8.43 -10.22
C SER A 211 -20.84 -7.72 -9.60
N CYS A 212 -22.03 -8.26 -9.86
CA CYS A 212 -23.27 -7.88 -9.18
C CYS A 212 -23.53 -8.69 -7.90
N LEU A 213 -22.65 -9.65 -7.57
CA LEU A 213 -22.79 -10.45 -6.35
C LEU A 213 -22.54 -9.58 -5.10
N PRO A 214 -23.30 -9.81 -4.01
CA PRO A 214 -23.07 -9.11 -2.75
C PRO A 214 -21.66 -9.34 -2.20
N VAL A 215 -21.13 -8.33 -1.50
CA VAL A 215 -19.90 -8.45 -0.71
C VAL A 215 -20.09 -9.48 0.39
N ARG A 216 -19.10 -10.35 0.56
CA ARG A 216 -19.09 -11.42 1.56
C ARG A 216 -18.25 -10.98 2.76
N PHE A 217 -18.72 -11.24 3.97
CA PHE A 217 -18.03 -10.90 5.22
C PHE A 217 -17.74 -12.17 6.05
N PRO A 218 -16.60 -12.85 5.82
CA PRO A 218 -16.25 -14.06 6.56
C PRO A 218 -15.99 -13.79 8.04
N GLU A 219 -16.62 -14.57 8.95
CA GLU A 219 -16.39 -14.43 10.40
C GLU A 219 -14.93 -14.71 10.80
N CYS A 220 -14.21 -15.55 10.06
CA CYS A 220 -12.81 -15.86 10.34
C CYS A 220 -11.86 -14.65 10.19
N LEU A 221 -12.27 -13.59 9.49
CA LEU A 221 -11.51 -12.33 9.37
C LEU A 221 -11.84 -11.33 10.49
N ARG A 222 -12.58 -11.76 11.50
CA ARG A 222 -12.92 -10.98 12.70
C ARG A 222 -12.33 -11.66 13.95
N PRO A 223 -11.00 -11.62 14.15
CA PRO A 223 -10.41 -12.04 15.41
C PRO A 223 -10.97 -11.17 16.56
N ALA A 224 -11.17 -11.78 17.74
CA ALA A 224 -11.87 -11.13 18.85
C ALA A 224 -11.20 -9.84 19.35
N ASP A 225 -9.86 -9.80 19.34
CA ASP A 225 -9.06 -8.73 19.96
C ASP A 225 -8.01 -8.14 19.01
N GLY A 226 -8.30 -8.05 17.71
CA GLY A 226 -7.32 -7.53 16.76
C GLY A 226 -7.85 -6.83 15.53
N ALA A 227 -7.09 -5.85 15.05
CA ALA A 227 -7.34 -5.18 13.79
C ALA A 227 -6.66 -5.97 12.66
N VAL A 228 -7.42 -6.29 11.61
CA VAL A 228 -6.91 -7.01 10.44
C VAL A 228 -6.75 -6.04 9.27
N THR A 229 -5.55 -5.99 8.71
CA THR A 229 -5.21 -5.13 7.56
C THR A 229 -4.55 -5.97 6.47
N PRO A 230 -5.17 -6.12 5.29
CA PRO A 230 -4.54 -6.81 4.17
C PRO A 230 -3.38 -5.98 3.63
N PHE A 231 -2.30 -6.65 3.23
CA PHE A 231 -1.13 -5.96 2.66
C PHE A 231 -0.59 -6.57 1.37
N ALA A 232 -0.95 -7.81 1.02
CA ALA A 232 -0.59 -8.40 -0.26
C ALA A 232 -1.60 -9.46 -0.71
N VAL A 233 -1.78 -9.60 -2.03
CA VAL A 233 -2.58 -10.65 -2.67
C VAL A 233 -1.66 -11.47 -3.59
N GLN A 234 -1.83 -12.78 -3.61
CA GLN A 234 -1.09 -13.68 -4.48
C GLN A 234 -1.41 -13.38 -5.95
N PRO A 235 -0.42 -12.99 -6.77
CA PRO A 235 -0.63 -12.72 -8.18
C PRO A 235 -0.78 -14.01 -8.98
N GLY A 236 -1.28 -13.90 -10.21
CA GLY A 236 -1.33 -15.02 -11.16
C GLY A 236 -2.52 -15.97 -11.03
N GLN A 237 -3.47 -15.70 -10.13
CA GLN A 237 -4.73 -16.44 -10.02
C GLN A 237 -5.77 -15.90 -11.02
N MET A 238 -5.49 -16.05 -12.32
CA MET A 238 -6.27 -15.44 -13.40
C MET A 238 -7.76 -15.82 -13.31
N LEU A 239 -8.63 -14.83 -13.11
CA LEU A 239 -10.09 -15.00 -12.98
C LEU A 239 -10.53 -15.97 -11.86
N MET A 240 -9.67 -16.25 -10.87
CA MET A 240 -9.94 -17.16 -9.75
C MET A 240 -9.78 -16.43 -8.41
N PRO A 241 -10.61 -15.40 -8.12
CA PRO A 241 -10.47 -14.61 -6.90
C PRO A 241 -10.58 -15.44 -5.62
N GLU A 242 -11.35 -16.53 -5.64
CA GLU A 242 -11.52 -17.44 -4.52
C GLU A 242 -10.24 -18.20 -4.12
N SER A 243 -9.30 -18.37 -5.06
CA SER A 243 -8.05 -19.12 -4.87
C SER A 243 -6.88 -18.23 -4.44
N CYS A 244 -7.02 -16.91 -4.49
CA CYS A 244 -5.98 -15.97 -4.11
C CYS A 244 -5.63 -16.08 -2.62
N ALA A 245 -4.37 -16.40 -2.30
CA ALA A 245 -3.85 -16.19 -0.96
C ALA A 245 -3.72 -14.69 -0.68
N VAL A 246 -4.23 -14.26 0.47
CA VAL A 246 -4.17 -12.88 0.97
C VAL A 246 -3.33 -12.89 2.23
N ALA A 247 -2.32 -12.02 2.27
CA ALA A 247 -1.53 -11.78 3.45
C ALA A 247 -2.12 -10.60 4.24
N LEU A 248 -2.27 -10.82 5.54
CA LEU A 248 -2.93 -9.94 6.48
C LEU A 248 -1.98 -9.63 7.62
N ARG A 249 -1.88 -8.37 8.02
CA ARG A 249 -1.31 -8.00 9.31
C ARG A 249 -2.45 -8.04 10.33
N VAL A 250 -2.22 -8.76 11.42
CA VAL A 250 -3.14 -8.76 12.56
C VAL A 250 -2.44 -8.03 13.71
N ASP A 251 -3.05 -6.95 14.18
CA ASP A 251 -2.55 -6.13 15.28
C ASP A 251 -3.38 -6.41 16.53
N GLY A 252 -2.75 -6.84 17.63
CA GLY A 252 -3.40 -7.11 18.91
C GLY A 252 -2.57 -6.66 20.12
N PRO A 253 -3.05 -6.89 21.35
CA PRO A 253 -2.38 -6.41 22.57
C PRO A 253 -0.94 -6.90 22.75
N ALA A 254 -0.63 -8.08 22.21
CA ALA A 254 0.69 -8.70 22.29
C ALA A 254 1.64 -8.30 21.15
N GLY A 255 1.22 -7.40 20.25
CA GLY A 255 1.97 -6.97 19.06
C GLY A 255 1.30 -7.39 17.76
N SER A 256 2.08 -7.39 16.68
CA SER A 256 1.60 -7.70 15.33
C SER A 256 2.10 -9.06 14.85
N TRP A 257 1.27 -9.80 14.13
CA TRP A 257 1.62 -11.08 13.51
C TRP A 257 1.01 -11.23 12.12
N VAL A 258 1.32 -12.34 11.45
CA VAL A 258 0.95 -12.57 10.04
C VAL A 258 -0.26 -13.49 9.98
N GLY A 259 -1.26 -13.09 9.21
CA GLY A 259 -2.41 -13.89 8.82
C GLY A 259 -2.34 -14.25 7.33
N ILE A 260 -2.72 -15.46 6.98
CA ILE A 260 -2.91 -15.92 5.60
C ILE A 260 -4.34 -16.44 5.46
N TRP A 261 -5.04 -16.00 4.42
CA TRP A 261 -6.44 -16.35 4.17
C TRP A 261 -6.70 -16.47 2.67
N ARG A 262 -7.62 -17.34 2.27
CA ARG A 262 -8.18 -17.41 0.92
C ARG A 262 -9.68 -17.16 0.95
N PRO A 263 -10.28 -16.53 -0.08
CA PRO A 263 -11.71 -16.32 -0.10
C PRO A 263 -12.57 -17.59 -0.18
N GLN A 264 -12.05 -18.68 -0.75
CA GLN A 264 -12.67 -20.01 -0.66
C GLN A 264 -12.57 -20.61 0.75
N GLY A 265 -11.50 -20.28 1.47
CA GLY A 265 -11.19 -20.80 2.80
C GLY A 265 -12.11 -20.22 3.89
N ARG A 266 -12.40 -21.05 4.89
CA ARG A 266 -13.20 -20.66 6.07
C ARG A 266 -12.35 -20.28 7.28
N ARG A 267 -11.03 -20.24 7.13
CA ARG A 267 -10.08 -20.09 8.22
C ARG A 267 -9.04 -19.01 7.91
N LEU A 268 -8.75 -18.21 8.93
CA LEU A 268 -7.56 -17.35 8.96
C LEU A 268 -6.41 -18.15 9.60
N HIS A 269 -5.39 -18.47 8.81
CA HIS A 269 -4.18 -19.12 9.30
C HIS A 269 -3.25 -18.05 9.89
N GLN A 270 -2.78 -18.25 11.12
CA GLN A 270 -2.01 -17.25 11.84
C GLN A 270 -0.62 -17.77 12.14
N PHE A 271 0.39 -16.95 11.89
CA PHE A 271 1.81 -17.24 12.02
C PHE A 271 2.48 -16.15 12.83
N ALA A 272 3.43 -16.53 13.69
CA ALA A 272 4.28 -15.55 14.35
C ALA A 272 5.05 -14.73 13.31
N ALA A 273 5.12 -13.43 13.50
CA ALA A 273 5.97 -12.59 12.66
C ALA A 273 7.45 -12.87 12.98
N PRO A 274 8.35 -12.86 11.97
CA PRO A 274 9.78 -12.93 12.24
C PRO A 274 10.22 -11.72 13.05
N GLU A 275 11.23 -11.90 13.89
CA GLU A 275 11.83 -10.78 14.64
C GLU A 275 12.35 -9.73 13.66
N GLY A 276 12.04 -8.45 13.92
CA GLY A 276 12.44 -7.36 13.04
C GLY A 276 11.63 -7.22 11.75
N TRP A 277 10.50 -7.93 11.62
CA TRP A 277 9.58 -7.77 10.50
C TRP A 277 9.12 -6.31 10.35
N SER A 278 9.18 -5.80 9.13
CA SER A 278 8.52 -4.54 8.78
C SER A 278 7.01 -4.77 8.71
N ALA A 279 6.30 -4.54 9.82
CA ALA A 279 4.91 -4.95 9.99
C ALA A 279 3.97 -4.42 8.89
N GLY A 280 3.36 -5.36 8.16
CA GLY A 280 2.50 -5.06 7.01
C GLY A 280 3.25 -4.88 5.68
N ALA A 281 4.55 -5.20 5.64
CA ALA A 281 5.31 -5.32 4.41
C ALA A 281 5.51 -6.80 4.03
N GLY A 282 5.43 -7.08 2.74
CA GLY A 282 5.70 -8.38 2.16
C GLY A 282 5.12 -8.50 0.76
N PHE A 283 5.51 -9.53 0.04
CA PHE A 283 4.98 -9.80 -1.29
C PHE A 283 4.82 -11.30 -1.51
N TRP A 284 3.88 -11.66 -2.37
CA TRP A 284 3.68 -13.03 -2.80
C TRP A 284 4.47 -13.31 -4.07
N SER A 285 5.12 -14.47 -4.13
CA SER A 285 5.47 -15.08 -5.41
C SER A 285 4.21 -15.63 -6.10
N ARG A 286 4.30 -15.87 -7.41
CA ARG A 286 3.21 -16.51 -8.17
C ARG A 286 2.89 -17.92 -7.64
N ASP A 287 3.91 -18.63 -7.16
CA ASP A 287 3.80 -20.00 -6.64
C ASP A 287 3.18 -20.08 -5.23
N GLY A 288 2.80 -18.95 -4.64
CA GLY A 288 2.12 -18.94 -3.34
C GLY A 288 3.07 -19.01 -2.14
N VAL A 289 4.28 -18.47 -2.28
CA VAL A 289 5.22 -18.25 -1.16
C VAL A 289 5.21 -16.77 -0.79
N LEU A 290 4.83 -16.47 0.46
CA LEU A 290 4.86 -15.13 1.05
C LEU A 290 6.27 -14.81 1.54
N HIS A 291 6.80 -13.69 1.06
CA HIS A 291 8.11 -13.17 1.41
C HIS A 291 7.94 -12.01 2.40
N LEU A 292 8.52 -12.14 3.60
CA LEU A 292 8.41 -11.19 4.69
C LEU A 292 9.78 -10.55 4.97
N PRO A 293 9.99 -9.28 4.58
CA PRO A 293 11.24 -8.59 4.84
C PRO A 293 11.41 -8.30 6.34
N TYR A 294 12.57 -8.63 6.89
CA TYR A 294 12.91 -8.38 8.28
C TYR A 294 14.36 -7.89 8.42
N ALA A 295 14.61 -7.11 9.47
CA ALA A 295 15.93 -6.62 9.83
C ALA A 295 16.20 -6.83 11.32
N THR A 296 17.30 -7.50 11.65
CA THR A 296 17.81 -7.67 13.03
C THR A 296 19.27 -7.22 13.10
N PRO A 297 19.84 -7.04 14.30
CA PRO A 297 21.26 -6.70 14.43
C PRO A 297 22.22 -7.71 13.76
N SER A 298 21.83 -8.99 13.68
CA SER A 298 22.63 -10.04 13.03
C SER A 298 22.31 -10.21 11.54
N THR A 299 21.10 -9.85 11.11
CA THR A 299 20.64 -9.97 9.72
C THR A 299 20.04 -8.62 9.28
N PRO A 300 20.85 -7.69 8.75
CA PRO A 300 20.38 -6.34 8.43
C PRO A 300 19.40 -6.30 7.25
N CYS A 301 19.47 -7.29 6.35
CA CYS A 301 18.51 -7.48 5.27
C CYS A 301 18.20 -8.98 5.14
N GLY A 302 17.02 -9.40 5.58
CA GLY A 302 16.56 -10.78 5.51
C GLY A 302 15.15 -10.89 4.96
N VAL A 303 14.82 -12.08 4.45
CA VAL A 303 13.47 -12.42 3.97
C VAL A 303 13.07 -13.76 4.55
N ALA A 304 12.00 -13.79 5.34
CA ALA A 304 11.40 -15.03 5.82
C ALA A 304 10.36 -15.50 4.80
N LEU A 305 10.30 -16.82 4.57
CA LEU A 305 9.39 -17.44 3.61
C LEU A 305 8.29 -18.17 4.37
N LEU A 306 7.04 -17.97 3.94
CA LEU A 306 5.87 -18.70 4.42
C LEU A 306 5.09 -19.23 3.22
N ASP A 307 4.91 -20.54 3.13
CA ASP A 307 4.02 -21.15 2.15
C ASP A 307 2.56 -20.84 2.49
N ALA A 308 1.75 -20.53 1.47
CA ALA A 308 0.32 -20.43 1.65
C ALA A 308 -0.22 -21.82 2.06
N PRO A 309 -0.78 -21.98 3.27
CA PRO A 309 -1.25 -23.28 3.73
C PRO A 309 -2.33 -23.80 2.78
N GLY A 310 -2.42 -25.11 2.54
CA GLY A 310 -3.56 -25.68 1.84
C GLY A 310 -4.84 -25.52 2.66
N ASP A 311 -5.96 -25.19 2.01
CA ASP A 311 -7.28 -25.30 2.62
C ASP A 311 -7.74 -26.77 2.53
N GLU A 312 -7.10 -27.68 3.27
CA GLU A 312 -7.63 -29.05 3.41
C GLU A 312 -8.92 -29.01 4.25
N GLU A 313 -9.98 -29.63 3.73
CA GLU A 313 -11.16 -29.95 4.53
C GLU A 313 -10.72 -30.93 5.63
N PRO A 314 -10.93 -30.63 6.93
CA PRO A 314 -10.72 -31.66 7.94
C PRO A 314 -11.67 -32.84 7.65
N PRO A 315 -11.20 -34.09 7.80
CA PRO A 315 -11.99 -35.29 7.54
C PRO A 315 -13.23 -35.41 8.44
#